data_AF-A0A963EF86-F1
#
_entry.id   AF-A0A963EF86-F1
#
_cell.length_a   1.000
_cell.length_b   1.000
_cell.length_c   1.000
_cell.angle_alpha   90.00
_cell.angle_beta   90.00
_cell.angle_gamma   90.00
#
_symmetry.space_group_name_H-M   'P 1'
#
loop_
_entity.id
_entity.type
_entity.pdbx_description
1 polymer ?
#
loop_
_entity_poly.entity_id
_entity_poly.type
_entity_poly.pdbx_seq_one_letter_code
_entity_poly.pdbx_strand_id
1 'polypeptide(L)'
;FRTEGYLEVGRVVEPFNLLWLEIDSYDPRALATIRSRIQTPVASMESLFHRRQFRPFLDAQAVDVAIVDIPWNGILEGVKVATMAESYEVNCA
;
A
#
# COMPACT_ATOMS: atom_id res chain seq x y z
N PHE A 1 -9.09 6.58 -9.63
CA PHE A 1 -9.01 8.05 -9.77
C PHE A 1 -7.64 8.43 -10.33
N ARG A 2 -7.46 9.64 -10.87
CA ARG A 2 -6.10 10.18 -11.05
C ARG A 2 -5.54 10.60 -9.68
N THR A 3 -4.22 10.64 -9.52
CA THR A 3 -3.50 10.96 -8.27
C THR A 3 -4.11 12.14 -7.51
N GLU A 4 -4.53 13.18 -8.21
CA GLU A 4 -5.16 14.39 -7.64
C GLU A 4 -6.45 14.11 -6.87
N GLY A 5 -7.33 13.24 -7.39
CA GLY A 5 -8.58 12.90 -6.71
C GLY A 5 -8.36 12.17 -5.39
N TYR A 6 -7.33 11.31 -5.32
CA TYR A 6 -6.97 10.66 -4.06
C TYR A 6 -6.39 11.65 -3.03
N LEU A 7 -5.66 12.68 -3.48
CA LEU A 7 -5.19 13.74 -2.58
C LEU A 7 -6.35 14.55 -2.00
N GLU A 8 -7.36 14.86 -2.81
CA GLU A 8 -8.55 15.55 -2.33
C GLU A 8 -9.31 14.71 -1.31
N VAL A 9 -9.58 13.44 -1.63
CA VAL A 9 -10.23 12.51 -0.69
C VAL A 9 -9.41 12.37 0.59
N GLY A 10 -8.09 12.17 0.48
CA GLY A 10 -7.19 12.04 1.63
C GLY A 10 -7.31 13.22 2.59
N ARG A 11 -7.29 14.46 2.07
CA ARG A 11 -7.47 15.67 2.89
C ARG A 11 -8.85 15.78 3.52
N VAL A 12 -9.89 15.40 2.79
CA VAL A 12 -11.27 15.43 3.31
C VAL A 12 -11.43 14.44 4.47
N VAL A 13 -10.73 13.30 4.42
CA VAL A 13 -10.88 12.26 5.44
C VAL A 13 -9.94 12.39 6.64
N GLU A 14 -8.91 13.24 6.58
CA GLU A 14 -7.96 13.47 7.68
C GLU A 14 -8.62 13.73 9.05
N PRO A 15 -9.70 14.54 9.17
CA PRO A 15 -10.32 14.80 10.47
C PRO A 15 -10.98 13.58 11.13
N PHE A 16 -11.23 12.50 10.38
CA PHE A 16 -11.88 11.30 10.90
C PHE A 16 -10.89 10.32 11.54
N ASN A 17 -9.57 10.57 11.43
CA ASN A 17 -8.53 9.72 12.00
C ASN A 17 -8.72 8.23 11.65
N LEU A 18 -8.90 7.96 10.36
CA LEU A 18 -9.08 6.60 9.86
C LEU A 18 -7.83 5.77 10.13
N LEU A 19 -8.01 4.47 10.36
CA LEU A 19 -6.89 3.54 10.52
C LEU A 19 -5.99 3.54 9.28
N TRP A 20 -6.59 3.49 8.09
CA TRP A 20 -5.95 3.75 6.82
C TRP A 20 -6.96 4.18 5.76
N LEU A 21 -6.46 4.74 4.67
CA LEU A 21 -7.14 4.92 3.40
C LEU A 21 -6.61 3.88 2.42
N GLU A 22 -7.48 3.00 1.95
CA GLU A 22 -7.11 1.94 1.02
C GLU A 22 -7.18 2.44 -0.43
N ILE A 23 -6.10 2.26 -1.18
CA ILE A 23 -5.98 2.75 -2.56
C ILE A 23 -5.28 1.72 -3.42
N ASP A 24 -6.00 1.08 -4.34
CA ASP A 24 -5.36 0.27 -5.37
C ASP A 24 -4.80 1.12 -6.52
N SER A 25 -3.53 0.89 -6.81
CA SER A 25 -2.80 1.53 -7.91
C SER A 25 -1.81 0.53 -8.52
N TYR A 26 -1.68 0.53 -9.84
CA TYR A 26 -0.62 -0.19 -10.55
C TYR A 26 0.66 0.65 -10.72
N ASP A 27 0.66 1.90 -10.27
CA ASP A 27 1.83 2.80 -10.31
C ASP A 27 2.36 3.05 -8.88
N PRO A 28 3.52 2.48 -8.52
CA PRO A 28 4.17 2.70 -7.23
C PRO A 28 4.51 4.15 -6.93
N ARG A 29 4.93 4.92 -7.94
CA ARG A 29 5.36 6.32 -7.75
C ARG A 29 4.17 7.23 -7.53
N ALA A 30 3.07 6.97 -8.25
CA ALA A 30 1.82 7.69 -8.03
C ALA A 30 1.31 7.45 -6.59
N LEU A 31 1.36 6.21 -6.11
CA LEU A 31 0.92 5.87 -4.76
C LEU A 31 1.83 6.48 -3.68
N ALA A 32 3.15 6.42 -3.85
CA ALA A 32 4.10 7.10 -2.97
C ALA A 32 3.90 8.62 -2.93
N THR A 33 3.53 9.24 -4.05
CA THR A 33 3.18 10.66 -4.10
C THR A 33 1.92 10.97 -3.28
N ILE A 34 0.95 10.06 -3.26
CA ILE A 34 -0.26 10.21 -2.44
C ILE A 34 0.10 10.07 -0.95
N ARG A 35 0.74 8.96 -0.56
CA ARG A 35 1.15 8.68 0.81
C ARG A 35 1.96 9.83 1.42
N SER A 36 2.92 10.38 0.68
CA SER A 36 3.77 11.48 1.17
C SER A 36 3.07 12.84 1.32
N ARG A 37 1.82 12.99 0.86
CA ARG A 37 1.10 14.27 0.80
C ARG A 37 -0.18 14.31 1.61
N ILE A 38 -0.57 13.22 2.24
CA ILE A 38 -1.74 13.12 3.13
C ILE A 38 -1.28 12.61 4.49
N GLN A 39 -2.00 12.97 5.55
CA GLN A 39 -1.68 12.49 6.91
C GLN A 39 -2.29 11.13 7.22
N THR A 40 -3.39 10.77 6.53
CA THR A 40 -4.05 9.47 6.70
C THR A 40 -3.14 8.34 6.18
N PRO A 41 -2.89 7.28 6.96
CA PRO A 41 -2.07 6.14 6.52
C PRO A 41 -2.63 5.50 5.25
N VAL A 42 -1.75 4.98 4.37
CA VAL A 42 -2.15 4.35 3.11
C VAL A 42 -1.96 2.84 3.17
N ALA A 43 -3.02 2.09 2.85
CA ALA A 43 -2.96 0.66 2.59
C ALA A 43 -3.21 0.38 1.11
N SER A 44 -2.58 -0.67 0.56
CA SER A 44 -2.72 -1.06 -0.85
C SER A 44 -2.21 -2.49 -1.05
N MET A 45 -2.08 -2.90 -2.31
CA MET A 45 -1.35 -4.07 -2.80
C MET A 45 -2.13 -5.40 -2.78
N GLU A 46 -3.43 -5.39 -2.45
CA GLU A 46 -4.25 -6.61 -2.42
C GLU A 46 -4.32 -7.33 -3.77
N SER A 47 -4.28 -6.57 -4.87
CA SER A 47 -4.34 -7.09 -6.24
C SER A 47 -2.97 -7.49 -6.81
N LEU A 48 -1.91 -7.51 -6.00
CA LEU A 48 -0.55 -7.88 -6.45
C LEU A 48 -0.27 -9.36 -6.22
N PHE A 49 0.46 -9.94 -7.17
CA PHE A 49 0.83 -11.35 -7.20
C PHE A 49 2.35 -11.52 -7.16
N HIS A 50 2.80 -12.35 -6.22
CA HIS A 50 4.19 -12.70 -5.97
C HIS A 50 5.07 -11.50 -5.56
N ARG A 51 6.13 -11.77 -4.80
CA ARG A 51 7.06 -10.72 -4.29
C ARG A 51 7.62 -9.74 -5.34
N ARG A 52 7.69 -10.14 -6.61
CA ARG A 52 8.18 -9.28 -7.70
C ARG A 52 7.28 -8.08 -7.96
N GLN A 53 5.96 -8.23 -7.81
CA GLN A 53 5.03 -7.12 -7.98
C GLN A 53 4.99 -6.21 -6.73
N PHE A 54 5.22 -6.76 -5.54
CA PHE A 54 5.25 -6.00 -4.30
C PHE A 54 6.50 -5.10 -4.20
N ARG A 55 7.67 -5.60 -4.64
CA ARG A 55 8.96 -4.93 -4.46
C ARG A 55 9.00 -3.46 -4.94
N PRO A 56 8.52 -3.09 -6.14
CA PRO A 56 8.53 -1.69 -6.58
C PRO A 56 7.77 -0.72 -5.67
N PHE A 57 6.71 -1.17 -5.00
CA PHE A 57 5.95 -0.35 -4.05
C PHE A 57 6.69 -0.17 -2.73
N LEU A 58 7.34 -1.23 -2.24
CA LEU A 58 8.17 -1.18 -1.04
C LEU A 58 9.42 -0.31 -1.26
N ASP A 59 10.11 -0.48 -2.41
CA ASP A 59 11.26 0.34 -2.83
C ASP A 59 10.88 1.83 -2.93
N ALA A 60 9.65 2.13 -3.34
CA ALA A 60 9.13 3.50 -3.43
C ALA A 60 8.53 4.03 -2.12
N GLN A 61 8.51 3.22 -1.04
CA GLN A 61 7.88 3.57 0.24
C GLN A 61 6.41 4.03 0.03
N ALA A 62 5.69 3.30 -0.81
CA ALA A 62 4.39 3.71 -1.34
C ALA A 62 3.21 3.50 -0.38
N VAL A 63 3.38 2.69 0.65
CA VAL A 63 2.33 2.32 1.61
C VAL A 63 2.85 2.39 3.04
N ASP A 64 1.92 2.53 3.98
CA ASP A 64 2.16 2.29 5.41
C ASP A 64 1.81 0.86 5.81
N VAL A 65 0.85 0.24 5.10
CA VAL A 65 0.42 -1.15 5.29
C VAL A 65 0.33 -1.86 3.94
N ALA A 66 0.95 -3.03 3.82
CA ALA A 66 0.85 -3.89 2.63
C ALA A 66 -0.22 -4.96 2.85
N ILE A 67 -1.30 -4.92 2.07
CA ILE A 67 -2.35 -5.94 2.10
C ILE A 67 -1.88 -7.12 1.25
N VAL A 68 -1.74 -8.30 1.87
CA VAL A 68 -1.22 -9.50 1.20
C VAL A 68 -2.35 -10.52 1.07
N ASP A 69 -2.96 -10.58 -0.11
CA ASP A 69 -4.05 -11.53 -0.33
C ASP A 69 -3.51 -12.99 -0.41
N ILE A 70 -3.79 -13.74 0.66
CA ILE A 70 -3.41 -15.15 0.79
C ILE A 70 -4.19 -16.08 -0.14
N PRO A 71 -5.53 -15.95 -0.33
CA PRO A 71 -6.25 -16.70 -1.35
C PRO A 71 -5.62 -16.64 -2.76
N TRP A 72 -5.14 -15.47 -3.18
CA TRP A 72 -4.54 -15.27 -4.50
C TRP A 72 -3.05 -15.67 -4.57
N ASN A 73 -2.27 -15.39 -3.53
CA ASN A 73 -0.82 -15.66 -3.54
C ASN A 73 -0.45 -17.06 -3.02
N GLY A 74 -1.28 -17.64 -2.16
CA GLY A 74 -0.97 -18.82 -1.37
C GLY A 74 -0.09 -18.50 -0.16
N ILE A 75 -0.29 -19.24 0.94
CA ILE A 75 0.34 -18.96 2.24
C ILE A 75 1.88 -18.90 2.19
N LEU A 76 2.53 -19.80 1.43
CA LEU A 76 3.98 -19.85 1.35
C LEU A 76 4.57 -18.63 0.63
N GLU A 77 3.88 -18.09 -0.38
CA GLU A 77 4.32 -16.86 -1.03
C GLU A 77 3.96 -15.65 -0.18
N GLY A 78 2.79 -15.65 0.46
CA GLY A 78 2.38 -14.61 1.40
C GLY A 78 3.39 -14.40 2.54
N VAL A 79 3.90 -15.46 3.15
CA VAL A 79 4.97 -15.36 4.18
C VAL A 79 6.24 -14.73 3.61
N LYS A 80 6.65 -15.08 2.38
CA LYS A 80 7.84 -14.46 1.75
C LYS A 80 7.64 -12.98 1.46
N VAL A 81 6.42 -12.59 1.07
CA VAL A 81 6.06 -11.18 0.88
C VAL A 81 6.10 -10.45 2.22
N ALA A 82 5.54 -11.04 3.28
CA ALA A 82 5.58 -10.46 4.62
C ALA A 82 7.00 -10.28 5.17
N THR A 83 7.87 -11.29 5.03
CA THR A 83 9.30 -11.17 5.39
C THR A 83 10.01 -10.10 4.56
N MET A 84 9.63 -9.93 3.28
CA MET A 84 10.18 -8.84 2.49
C MET A 84 9.68 -7.48 3.01
N ALA A 85 8.38 -7.32 3.27
CA ALA A 85 7.80 -6.08 3.79
C ALA A 85 8.40 -5.65 5.15
N GLU A 86 8.68 -6.62 6.03
CA GLU A 86 9.38 -6.39 7.31
C GLU A 86 10.71 -5.65 7.10
N SER A 87 11.49 -6.02 6.07
CA SER A 87 12.78 -5.36 5.79
C SER A 87 12.67 -3.89 5.34
N TYR A 88 11.46 -3.41 5.03
CA TYR A 88 11.15 -2.03 4.70
C TYR A 88 10.40 -1.31 5.83
N GLU A 89 10.30 -1.91 7.02
CA GLU A 89 9.51 -1.42 8.16
C GLU A 89 8.01 -1.25 7.83
N VAL A 90 7.47 -2.11 6.96
CA VAL A 90 6.05 -2.10 6.55
C VAL A 90 5.32 -3.30 7.16
N ASN A 91 4.21 -3.05 7.85
CA ASN A 91 3.34 -4.09 8.38
C ASN A 91 2.47 -4.70 7.27
N CYS A 92 2.10 -5.97 7.43
CA CYS A 92 1.16 -6.64 6.55
C CYS A 92 -0.23 -6.78 7.18
N ALA A 93 -1.26 -6.70 6.34
CA ALA A 93 -2.65 -7.03 6.65
C ALA A 93 -3.12 -8.19 5.78
#